data_AF-A0A392PJE6-F1
#
_entry.id   AF-A0A392PJE6-F1
#
_cell.length_a   1.000
_cell.length_b   1.000
_cell.length_c   1.000
_cell.angle_alpha   90.00
_cell.angle_beta   90.00
_cell.angle_gamma   90.00
#
_symmetry.space_group_name_H-M   'P 1'
#
loop_
_entity.id
_entity.type
_entity.pdbx_description
1 polymer ?
#
loop_
_entity_poly.entity_id
_entity_poly.type
_entity_poly.pdbx_seq_one_letter_code
_entity_poly.pdbx_strand_id
1 'polypeptide(L)'
;MVWGHSVSKDLINWTHLNDAIEPSCVGDSKSCFSGSATILPGEKPLMLYTGIDGKGHQVQNLAMPKNLSDPYLREWEKHPQNPLMTAPSGVEENEFRDPSTAWQGKDGKWRVIIGAQKGDQGKAILYKSDDFVNWIVDPNPFYATDGTGVCECPEFFPVYINSTNGVDTSMENSSVRHVLKISYYRRHLDFYFIGNYENIMGMG
;
A
#
# COMPACT_ATOMS: atom_id res chain seq x y z
N MET A 1 -3.26 -14.30 11.01
CA MET A 1 -1.90 -13.98 10.55
C MET A 1 -1.39 -12.77 11.33
N VAL A 2 -0.06 -12.70 11.48
CA VAL A 2 0.70 -11.62 12.13
C VAL A 2 1.86 -11.23 11.22
N TRP A 3 2.48 -10.08 11.45
CA TRP A 3 3.71 -9.68 10.77
C TRP A 3 4.92 -10.07 11.60
N GLY A 4 5.59 -11.16 11.23
CA GLY A 4 6.92 -11.46 11.77
C GLY A 4 7.93 -10.39 11.36
N HIS A 5 9.00 -10.23 12.15
CA HIS A 5 9.99 -9.17 11.92
C HIS A 5 11.40 -9.74 11.95
N SER A 6 12.24 -9.31 11.01
CA SER A 6 13.67 -9.62 10.97
C SER A 6 14.45 -8.46 10.40
N VAL A 7 15.69 -8.30 10.85
CA VAL A 7 16.59 -7.23 10.40
C VAL A 7 17.86 -7.81 9.81
N SER A 8 18.43 -7.08 8.85
CA SER A 8 19.69 -7.44 8.18
C SER A 8 20.49 -6.19 7.83
N LYS A 9 21.80 -6.33 7.73
CA LYS A 9 22.71 -5.28 7.22
C LYS A 9 23.10 -5.48 5.75
N ASP A 10 22.84 -6.66 5.19
CA ASP A 10 23.28 -7.07 3.86
C ASP A 10 22.17 -7.73 3.02
N LEU A 11 20.95 -7.83 3.57
CA LEU A 11 19.78 -8.51 3.00
C LEU A 11 19.96 -10.03 2.79
N ILE A 12 21.02 -10.62 3.35
CA ILE A 12 21.34 -12.06 3.25
C ILE A 12 21.28 -12.71 4.64
N ASN A 13 21.92 -12.09 5.64
CA ASN A 13 21.99 -12.61 7.00
C ASN A 13 20.93 -11.91 7.87
N TRP A 14 19.98 -12.69 8.38
CA TRP A 14 18.80 -12.16 9.08
C TRP A 14 18.80 -12.53 10.56
N THR A 15 18.48 -11.56 11.41
CA THR A 15 18.21 -11.79 12.83
C THR A 15 16.72 -11.63 13.08
N HIS A 16 16.08 -12.70 13.57
CA HIS A 16 14.67 -12.67 13.95
C HIS A 16 14.45 -11.80 15.19
N LEU A 17 13.38 -11.02 15.15
CA LEU A 17 12.86 -10.20 16.25
C LEU A 17 11.46 -10.72 16.62
N ASN A 18 10.85 -10.12 17.65
CA ASN A 18 9.44 -10.38 17.96
C ASN A 18 8.54 -9.87 16.83
N ASP A 19 7.31 -10.39 16.77
CA ASP A 19 6.31 -9.95 15.80
C ASP A 19 6.07 -8.44 15.91
N ALA A 20 6.02 -7.77 14.75
CA ALA A 20 5.87 -6.31 14.67
C ALA A 20 4.40 -5.88 14.74
N ILE A 21 3.50 -6.63 14.11
CA ILE A 21 2.07 -6.33 14.03
C ILE A 21 1.25 -7.59 14.31
N GLU A 22 0.49 -7.56 15.40
CA GLU A 22 -0.43 -8.62 15.83
C GLU A 22 -1.85 -8.06 15.98
N PRO A 23 -2.92 -8.86 15.81
CA PRO A 23 -4.30 -8.45 16.09
C PRO A 23 -4.45 -7.79 17.48
N SER A 24 -4.85 -6.52 17.51
CA SER A 24 -4.97 -5.79 18.79
C SER A 24 -5.88 -4.57 18.77
N CYS A 25 -6.49 -4.24 17.62
CA CYS A 25 -7.47 -3.16 17.52
C CYS A 25 -8.72 -3.59 16.73
N VAL A 26 -9.72 -2.72 16.67
CA VAL A 26 -10.99 -3.01 15.97
C VAL A 26 -10.76 -3.37 14.51
N GLY A 27 -9.88 -2.62 13.83
CA GLY A 27 -9.59 -2.79 12.39
C GLY A 27 -8.82 -4.06 12.02
N ASP A 28 -8.28 -4.82 12.98
CA ASP A 28 -7.54 -6.06 12.70
C ASP A 28 -7.77 -7.18 13.70
N SER A 29 -8.85 -7.08 14.48
CA SER A 29 -9.19 -8.00 15.57
C SER A 29 -9.17 -9.50 15.20
N LYS A 30 -9.33 -9.85 13.92
CA LYS A 30 -9.19 -11.24 13.45
C LYS A 30 -7.81 -11.58 12.87
N SER A 31 -7.19 -10.66 12.14
CA SER A 31 -5.92 -10.94 11.44
C SER A 31 -5.27 -9.67 10.91
N CYS A 32 -3.94 -9.68 10.81
CA CYS A 32 -3.14 -8.69 10.09
C CYS A 32 -2.66 -9.31 8.77
N PHE A 33 -3.12 -8.77 7.64
CA PHE A 33 -2.77 -9.14 6.27
C PHE A 33 -1.68 -8.20 5.72
N SER A 34 -1.28 -8.41 4.46
CA SER A 34 -0.19 -7.71 3.79
C SER A 34 -0.38 -6.20 3.74
N GLY A 35 0.70 -5.52 3.38
CA GLY A 35 0.80 -4.07 3.35
C GLY A 35 2.21 -3.64 2.96
N SER A 36 2.46 -2.34 3.06
CA SER A 36 3.71 -1.74 2.61
C SER A 36 4.18 -0.65 3.57
N ALA A 37 5.50 -0.45 3.61
CA ALA A 37 6.12 0.65 4.35
C ALA A 37 6.29 1.88 3.44
N THR A 38 6.02 3.07 3.97
CA THR A 38 6.32 4.36 3.31
C THR A 38 7.24 5.16 4.22
N ILE A 39 8.31 5.73 3.65
CA ILE A 39 9.21 6.63 4.39
C ILE A 39 8.73 8.07 4.20
N LEU A 40 8.22 8.70 5.25
CA LEU A 40 7.88 10.12 5.22
C LEU A 40 9.12 11.00 5.33
N PRO A 41 9.05 12.29 4.93
CA PRO A 41 10.13 13.26 5.14
C PRO A 41 10.66 13.26 6.58
N GLY A 42 11.99 13.28 6.71
CA GLY A 42 12.68 13.18 8.00
C GLY A 42 12.85 11.73 8.50
N GLU A 43 12.91 10.76 7.60
CA GLU A 43 13.21 9.33 7.88
C GLU A 43 12.21 8.68 8.86
N LYS A 44 10.91 8.93 8.62
CA LYS A 44 9.84 8.38 9.45
C LYS A 44 9.11 7.26 8.71
N PRO A 45 9.48 5.98 8.92
CA PRO A 45 8.79 4.86 8.31
C PRO A 45 7.41 4.69 8.92
N LEU A 46 6.39 4.55 8.09
CA LEU A 46 5.02 4.20 8.46
C LEU A 46 4.59 2.95 7.69
N MET A 47 3.71 2.13 8.26
CA MET A 47 3.17 0.95 7.60
C MET A 47 1.66 1.08 7.40
N LEU A 48 1.23 1.05 6.13
CA LEU A 48 -0.17 0.79 5.80
C LEU A 48 -0.32 -0.72 5.60
N TYR A 49 -1.35 -1.30 6.21
CA TYR A 49 -1.62 -2.74 6.10
C TYR A 49 -3.11 -3.04 6.15
N THR A 50 -3.49 -4.19 5.60
CA THR A 50 -4.87 -4.67 5.68
C THR A 50 -5.08 -5.40 7.00
N GLY A 51 -6.11 -5.02 7.75
CA GLY A 51 -6.64 -5.81 8.85
C GLY A 51 -7.94 -6.49 8.48
N ILE A 52 -8.23 -7.59 9.15
CA ILE A 52 -9.53 -8.25 9.13
C ILE A 52 -10.28 -7.88 10.40
N ASP A 53 -11.37 -7.14 10.25
CA ASP A 53 -12.17 -6.67 11.38
C ASP A 53 -13.06 -7.77 11.99
N GLY A 54 -13.80 -7.44 13.04
CA GLY A 54 -14.69 -8.37 13.73
C GLY A 54 -15.80 -8.96 12.85
N LYS A 55 -16.16 -8.28 11.75
CA LYS A 55 -17.15 -8.74 10.76
C LYS A 55 -16.51 -9.59 9.65
N GLY A 56 -15.18 -9.59 9.54
CA GLY A 56 -14.46 -10.26 8.47
C GLY A 56 -14.22 -9.36 7.26
N HIS A 57 -14.44 -8.05 7.39
CA HIS A 57 -14.17 -7.09 6.33
C HIS A 57 -12.67 -6.78 6.27
N GLN A 58 -12.17 -6.55 5.08
CA GLN A 58 -10.81 -6.09 4.83
C GLN A 58 -10.79 -4.55 4.89
N VAL A 59 -9.99 -4.01 5.81
CA VAL A 59 -9.90 -2.57 6.08
C VAL A 59 -8.43 -2.15 6.19
N GLN A 60 -8.09 -0.91 5.87
CA GLN A 60 -6.71 -0.46 5.87
C GLN A 60 -6.38 0.33 7.13
N ASN A 61 -5.30 -0.08 7.78
CA ASN A 61 -4.83 0.41 9.05
C ASN A 61 -3.44 1.02 8.90
N LEU A 62 -3.11 1.95 9.79
CA LEU A 62 -1.80 2.57 9.89
C LEU A 62 -1.09 2.11 11.17
N ALA A 63 0.16 1.70 11.05
CA ALA A 63 1.08 1.45 12.15
C ALA A 63 2.29 2.38 12.07
N MET A 64 2.77 2.80 13.23
CA MET A 64 3.84 3.78 13.42
C MET A 64 4.88 3.21 14.41
N PRO A 65 6.18 3.45 14.25
CA PRO A 65 7.16 3.03 15.24
C PRO A 65 6.93 3.77 16.57
N LYS A 66 6.91 3.04 17.69
CA LYS A 66 6.85 3.67 19.03
C LYS A 66 8.10 4.47 19.36
N ASN A 67 9.25 4.08 18.80
CA ASN A 67 10.53 4.70 19.06
C ASN A 67 11.37 4.77 17.77
N LEU A 68 11.40 5.96 17.14
CA LEU A 68 12.20 6.22 15.94
C LEU A 68 13.72 6.16 16.19
N SER A 69 14.16 6.25 17.45
CA SER A 69 15.58 6.09 17.79
C SER A 69 16.00 4.63 17.94
N ASP A 70 15.07 3.67 17.92
CA ASP A 70 15.39 2.25 17.84
C ASP A 70 15.72 1.88 16.39
N PRO A 71 16.99 1.61 16.03
CA PRO A 71 17.37 1.31 14.65
C PRO A 71 16.75 0.02 14.12
N TYR A 72 16.20 -0.81 15.00
CA TYR A 72 15.53 -2.06 14.66
C TYR A 72 14.02 -1.95 14.63
N LEU A 73 13.44 -0.79 14.97
CA LEU A 73 11.99 -0.53 14.95
C LEU A 73 11.18 -1.69 15.56
N ARG A 74 11.57 -2.17 16.74
CA ARG A 74 11.03 -3.41 17.31
C ARG A 74 9.56 -3.31 17.71
N GLU A 75 9.13 -2.13 18.12
CA GLU A 75 7.77 -1.89 18.59
C GLU A 75 7.03 -0.91 17.71
N TRP A 76 5.81 -1.29 17.35
CA TRP A 76 4.89 -0.48 16.57
C TRP A 76 3.62 -0.20 17.38
N GLU A 77 3.05 0.98 17.17
CA GLU A 77 1.74 1.36 17.66
C GLU A 77 0.81 1.62 16.48
N LYS A 78 -0.47 1.29 16.68
CA LYS A 78 -1.51 1.47 15.66
C LYS A 78 -2.16 2.82 15.84
N HIS A 79 -2.40 3.51 14.73
CA HIS A 79 -3.05 4.81 14.76
C HIS A 79 -4.45 4.71 15.41
N PRO A 80 -4.82 5.61 16.34
CA PRO A 80 -6.09 5.51 17.08
C PRO A 80 -7.33 5.69 16.21
N GLN A 81 -7.20 6.30 15.03
CA GLN A 81 -8.29 6.44 14.05
C GLN A 81 -8.46 5.22 13.13
N ASN A 82 -7.71 4.14 13.34
CA ASN A 82 -7.84 2.95 12.52
C ASN A 82 -9.26 2.32 12.61
N PRO A 83 -9.79 1.77 11.50
CA PRO A 83 -9.20 1.78 10.16
C PRO A 83 -9.32 3.15 9.46
N LEU A 84 -8.29 3.52 8.69
CA LEU A 84 -8.25 4.79 7.94
C LEU A 84 -9.01 4.72 6.61
N MET A 85 -9.10 3.54 6.00
CA MET A 85 -9.80 3.33 4.73
C MET A 85 -10.60 2.03 4.78
N THR A 86 -11.86 2.09 4.34
CA THR A 86 -12.74 0.93 4.14
C THR A 86 -13.07 0.79 2.66
N ALA A 87 -13.57 -0.38 2.25
CA ALA A 87 -13.98 -0.61 0.87
C ALA A 87 -14.96 0.49 0.40
N PRO A 88 -14.69 1.17 -0.72
CA PRO A 88 -15.58 2.21 -1.22
C PRO A 88 -16.83 1.58 -1.86
N SER A 89 -17.82 2.43 -2.16
CA SER A 89 -19.09 1.97 -2.75
C SER A 89 -18.86 1.12 -4.01
N GLY A 90 -19.44 -0.07 -4.02
CA GLY A 90 -19.35 -1.02 -5.12
C GLY A 90 -18.08 -1.87 -5.16
N VAL A 91 -17.18 -1.77 -4.18
CA VAL A 91 -16.12 -2.76 -3.93
C VAL A 91 -16.62 -3.76 -2.89
N GLU A 92 -16.24 -5.03 -3.05
CA GLU A 92 -16.58 -6.08 -2.09
C GLU A 92 -15.78 -5.91 -0.78
N GLU A 93 -16.45 -5.90 0.37
CA GLU A 93 -15.80 -5.63 1.67
C GLU A 93 -14.76 -6.70 2.06
N ASN A 94 -14.86 -7.91 1.52
CA ASN A 94 -13.90 -8.99 1.71
C ASN A 94 -12.87 -9.10 0.57
N GLU A 95 -12.88 -8.18 -0.40
CA GLU A 95 -11.93 -8.15 -1.52
C GLU A 95 -11.39 -6.72 -1.70
N PHE A 96 -10.74 -6.19 -0.65
CA PHE A 96 -10.14 -4.86 -0.57
C PHE A 96 -8.89 -4.87 0.32
N ARG A 97 -7.71 -5.07 -0.25
CA ARG A 97 -6.48 -5.34 0.52
C ARG A 97 -5.18 -4.91 -0.17
N ASP A 98 -4.10 -5.03 0.58
CA ASP A 98 -2.72 -4.86 0.14
C ASP A 98 -2.42 -3.41 -0.31
N PRO A 99 -2.43 -2.43 0.62
CA PRO A 99 -2.00 -1.08 0.30
C PRO A 99 -0.54 -1.07 -0.15
N SER A 100 -0.28 -0.39 -1.27
CA SER A 100 1.07 -0.18 -1.81
C SER A 100 1.90 0.75 -0.93
N THR A 101 3.20 0.84 -1.20
CA THR A 101 3.99 2.01 -0.80
C THR A 101 3.33 3.27 -1.38
N ALA A 102 3.14 4.29 -0.56
CA ALA A 102 2.54 5.54 -0.98
C ALA A 102 3.58 6.46 -1.62
N TRP A 103 3.14 7.31 -2.55
CA TRP A 103 3.98 8.31 -3.20
C TRP A 103 3.36 9.70 -3.11
N GLN A 104 4.19 10.73 -3.16
CA GLN A 104 3.71 12.11 -3.19
C GLN A 104 3.68 12.61 -4.63
N GLY A 105 2.53 13.15 -5.07
CA GLY A 105 2.43 13.79 -6.37
C GLY A 105 2.95 15.23 -6.34
N LYS A 106 3.10 15.85 -7.52
CA LYS A 106 3.54 17.26 -7.66
C LYS A 106 2.64 18.28 -6.97
N ASP A 107 1.39 17.92 -6.70
CA ASP A 107 0.43 18.72 -5.94
C ASP A 107 0.64 18.64 -4.41
N GLY A 108 1.68 17.93 -3.95
CA GLY A 108 2.00 17.73 -2.55
C GLY A 108 1.12 16.69 -1.84
N LYS A 109 0.17 16.06 -2.54
CA LYS A 109 -0.73 15.07 -1.95
C LYS A 109 -0.14 13.67 -2.02
N TRP A 110 -0.28 12.92 -0.93
CA TRP A 110 0.00 11.50 -0.90
C TRP A 110 -1.02 10.72 -1.72
N ARG A 111 -0.56 9.62 -2.31
CA ARG A 111 -1.34 8.68 -3.10
C ARG A 111 -0.97 7.27 -2.68
N VAL A 112 -1.97 6.40 -2.61
CA VAL A 112 -1.79 4.96 -2.37
C VAL A 112 -2.78 4.20 -3.23
N ILE A 113 -2.37 3.02 -3.72
CA ILE A 113 -3.27 2.10 -4.39
C ILE A 113 -3.52 0.86 -3.54
N ILE A 114 -4.76 0.38 -3.57
CA ILE A 114 -5.21 -0.79 -2.81
C ILE A 114 -5.89 -1.76 -3.78
N GLY A 115 -5.51 -3.02 -3.68
CA GLY A 115 -6.09 -4.10 -4.47
C GLY A 115 -7.55 -4.32 -4.14
N ALA A 116 -8.39 -4.54 -5.14
CA ALA A 116 -9.83 -4.67 -4.95
C ALA A 116 -10.51 -5.56 -5.99
N GLN A 117 -11.77 -5.92 -5.71
CA GLN A 117 -12.69 -6.56 -6.65
C GLN A 117 -14.06 -5.88 -6.65
N LYS A 118 -14.69 -5.83 -7.82
CA LYS A 118 -16.12 -5.57 -8.00
C LYS A 118 -16.72 -6.60 -8.96
N GLY A 119 -17.45 -7.58 -8.44
CA GLY A 119 -17.98 -8.66 -9.26
C GLY A 119 -16.83 -9.45 -9.88
N ASP A 120 -16.77 -9.55 -11.21
CA ASP A 120 -15.68 -10.27 -11.89
C ASP A 120 -14.45 -9.40 -12.23
N GLN A 121 -14.53 -8.10 -11.91
CA GLN A 121 -13.52 -7.12 -12.30
C GLN A 121 -12.54 -6.86 -11.15
N GLY A 122 -11.27 -7.19 -11.37
CA GLY A 122 -10.16 -6.81 -10.51
C GLY A 122 -9.80 -5.35 -10.67
N LYS A 123 -9.42 -4.70 -9.57
CA LYS A 123 -9.15 -3.25 -9.52
C LYS A 123 -7.94 -2.92 -8.65
N ALA A 124 -7.28 -1.82 -8.97
CA ALA A 124 -6.49 -1.07 -8.01
C ALA A 124 -7.19 0.28 -7.76
N ILE A 125 -7.58 0.54 -6.51
CA ILE A 125 -8.30 1.76 -6.12
C ILE A 125 -7.30 2.80 -5.65
N LEU A 126 -7.38 4.02 -6.19
CA LEU A 126 -6.54 5.14 -5.77
C LEU A 126 -7.18 5.88 -4.59
N TYR A 127 -6.39 6.14 -3.55
CA TYR A 127 -6.73 7.09 -2.50
C TYR A 127 -5.71 8.22 -2.47
N LYS A 128 -6.16 9.41 -2.04
CA LYS A 128 -5.35 10.62 -1.89
C LYS A 128 -5.45 11.16 -0.47
N SER A 129 -4.37 11.72 0.06
CA SER A 129 -4.35 12.33 1.39
C SER A 129 -3.40 13.53 1.44
N ASP A 130 -3.77 14.55 2.23
CA ASP A 130 -2.91 15.70 2.50
C ASP A 130 -1.99 15.44 3.72
N ASP A 131 -2.37 14.56 4.64
CA ASP A 131 -1.74 14.37 5.96
C ASP A 131 -1.35 12.91 6.28
N PHE A 132 -1.55 11.99 5.32
CA PHE A 132 -1.31 10.55 5.45
C PHE A 132 -2.30 9.80 6.37
N VAL A 133 -3.27 10.50 6.95
CA VAL A 133 -4.22 9.95 7.91
C VAL A 133 -5.65 9.98 7.35
N ASN A 134 -6.05 11.12 6.79
CA ASN A 134 -7.35 11.33 6.17
C ASN A 134 -7.26 11.04 4.67
N TRP A 135 -7.82 9.92 4.24
CA TRP A 135 -7.75 9.44 2.86
C TRP A 135 -9.08 9.60 2.13
N ILE A 136 -9.03 10.14 0.93
CA ILE A 136 -10.17 10.36 0.04
C ILE A 136 -10.01 9.46 -1.18
N VAL A 137 -11.03 8.65 -1.46
CA VAL A 137 -11.05 7.77 -2.65
C VAL A 137 -11.16 8.59 -3.93
N ASP A 138 -10.38 8.25 -4.95
CA ASP A 138 -10.57 8.78 -6.29
C ASP A 138 -11.80 8.11 -6.94
N PRO A 139 -12.69 8.87 -7.60
CA PRO A 139 -13.87 8.30 -8.25
C PRO A 139 -13.53 7.28 -9.34
N ASN A 140 -12.34 7.38 -9.94
CA ASN A 140 -11.87 6.43 -10.94
C ASN A 140 -10.84 5.47 -10.33
N PRO A 141 -10.96 4.15 -10.60
CA PRO A 141 -9.91 3.23 -10.19
C PRO A 141 -8.61 3.57 -10.93
N PHE A 142 -7.48 3.35 -10.26
CA PHE A 142 -6.16 3.47 -10.88
C PHE A 142 -5.96 2.46 -12.01
N TYR A 143 -6.52 1.26 -11.81
CA TYR A 143 -6.47 0.17 -12.77
C TYR A 143 -7.73 -0.69 -12.64
N ALA A 144 -8.20 -1.25 -13.76
CA ALA A 144 -9.28 -2.23 -13.77
C ALA A 144 -9.09 -3.23 -14.91
N THR A 145 -9.42 -4.49 -14.67
CA THR A 145 -9.39 -5.55 -15.68
C THR A 145 -10.36 -6.67 -15.33
N ASP A 146 -10.92 -7.31 -16.34
CA ASP A 146 -11.94 -8.35 -16.16
C ASP A 146 -11.32 -9.75 -16.06
N GLY A 147 -12.02 -10.66 -15.37
CA GLY A 147 -11.69 -12.09 -15.36
C GLY A 147 -10.46 -12.46 -14.52
N THR A 148 -9.94 -11.53 -13.72
CA THR A 148 -8.76 -11.74 -12.86
C THR A 148 -9.13 -12.12 -11.42
N GLY A 149 -10.39 -11.87 -11.02
CA GLY A 149 -10.75 -11.80 -9.61
C GLY A 149 -10.13 -10.54 -8.97
N VAL A 150 -10.01 -10.54 -7.65
CA VAL A 150 -9.29 -9.49 -6.92
C VAL A 150 -7.87 -9.32 -7.46
N CYS A 151 -7.49 -8.06 -7.63
CA CYS A 151 -6.10 -7.69 -7.87
C CYS A 151 -5.41 -7.59 -6.51
N GLU A 152 -4.37 -8.39 -6.28
CA GLU A 152 -3.63 -8.45 -5.03
C GLU A 152 -2.26 -7.79 -5.16
N CYS A 153 -1.69 -7.41 -4.02
CA CYS A 153 -0.34 -6.85 -3.90
C CYS A 153 0.03 -5.86 -5.02
N PRO A 154 -0.79 -4.81 -5.27
CA PRO A 154 -0.47 -3.82 -6.27
C PRO A 154 0.79 -3.04 -5.86
N GLU A 155 1.63 -2.75 -6.83
CA GLU A 155 2.83 -1.95 -6.63
C GLU A 155 3.00 -0.95 -7.76
N PHE A 156 3.41 0.26 -7.42
CA PHE A 156 3.56 1.35 -8.37
C PHE A 156 4.82 2.15 -8.08
N PHE A 157 5.77 2.15 -9.01
CA PHE A 157 7.07 2.78 -8.80
C PHE A 157 7.68 3.28 -10.12
N PRO A 158 8.48 4.36 -10.09
CA PRO A 158 9.22 4.82 -11.24
C PRO A 158 10.47 3.97 -11.49
N VAL A 159 10.96 4.01 -12.73
CA VAL A 159 12.24 3.46 -13.16
C VAL A 159 12.92 4.47 -14.09
N TYR A 160 14.25 4.64 -13.95
CA TYR A 160 15.01 5.46 -14.90
C TYR A 160 15.01 4.83 -16.29
N ILE A 161 14.91 5.67 -17.32
CA ILE A 161 14.92 5.22 -18.72
C ILE A 161 16.32 4.70 -19.14
N ASN A 162 17.39 5.33 -18.62
CA ASN A 162 18.78 5.10 -19.05
C ASN A 162 19.73 4.83 -17.88
N SER A 163 19.27 4.17 -16.82
CA SER A 163 20.10 3.85 -15.65
C SER A 163 19.64 2.55 -15.00
N THR A 164 20.57 1.87 -14.33
CA THR A 164 20.29 0.69 -13.50
C THR A 164 20.09 1.05 -12.03
N ASN A 165 20.25 2.32 -11.65
CA ASN A 165 20.03 2.75 -10.27
C ASN A 165 18.53 2.74 -9.95
N GLY A 166 18.20 2.43 -8.70
CA GLY A 166 16.86 2.67 -8.15
C GLY A 166 16.53 4.17 -8.14
N VAL A 167 15.25 4.48 -8.06
CA VAL A 167 14.72 5.84 -8.06
C VAL A 167 13.66 5.97 -6.98
N ASP A 168 13.62 7.13 -6.34
CA ASP A 168 12.62 7.45 -5.31
C ASP A 168 11.19 7.29 -5.86
N THR A 169 10.31 6.69 -5.06
CA THR A 169 8.93 6.37 -5.44
C THR A 169 8.11 7.59 -5.86
N SER A 170 8.44 8.78 -5.36
CA SER A 170 7.74 10.03 -5.69
C SER A 170 8.36 10.77 -6.90
N MET A 171 9.36 10.19 -7.57
CA MET A 171 9.98 10.80 -8.74
C MET A 171 9.02 10.85 -9.93
N GLU A 172 8.62 12.05 -10.35
CA GLU A 172 7.72 12.26 -11.49
C GLU A 172 8.27 13.30 -12.46
N ASN A 173 9.12 12.89 -13.40
CA ASN A 173 9.63 13.77 -14.46
C ASN A 173 9.93 12.99 -15.76
N SER A 174 10.45 13.67 -16.78
CA SER A 174 10.71 13.09 -18.10
C SER A 174 11.83 12.04 -18.13
N SER A 175 12.63 11.90 -17.06
CA SER A 175 13.73 10.93 -16.97
C SER A 175 13.29 9.52 -16.56
N VAL A 176 12.02 9.36 -16.16
CA VAL A 176 11.47 8.09 -15.67
C VAL A 176 10.30 7.58 -16.51
N ARG A 177 10.07 6.27 -16.43
CA ARG A 177 8.80 5.60 -16.72
C ARG A 177 8.26 5.02 -15.43
N HIS A 178 7.00 4.63 -15.40
CA HIS A 178 6.39 4.00 -14.23
C HIS A 178 6.04 2.56 -14.54
N VAL A 179 6.21 1.72 -13.52
CA VAL A 179 5.80 0.32 -13.50
C VAL A 179 4.59 0.20 -12.60
N LEU A 180 3.49 -0.34 -13.13
CA LEU A 180 2.39 -0.86 -12.34
C LEU A 180 2.51 -2.38 -12.32
N LYS A 181 2.70 -2.98 -11.15
CA LYS A 181 2.67 -4.42 -10.93
C LYS A 181 1.40 -4.81 -10.19
N ILE A 182 0.80 -5.93 -10.58
CA ILE A 182 -0.39 -6.49 -9.94
C ILE A 182 -0.30 -8.02 -9.93
N SER A 183 -0.70 -8.65 -8.82
CA SER A 183 -0.92 -10.09 -8.73
C SER A 183 -2.36 -10.42 -9.12
N TYR A 184 -2.57 -11.24 -10.15
CA TYR A 184 -3.92 -11.66 -10.54
C TYR A 184 -4.31 -12.93 -9.79
N TYR A 185 -5.26 -12.79 -8.86
CA TYR A 185 -5.67 -13.87 -7.95
C TYR A 185 -5.99 -15.17 -8.67
N ARG A 186 -6.84 -15.14 -9.71
CA ARG A 186 -7.24 -16.36 -10.44
C ARG A 186 -6.14 -17.01 -11.26
N ARG A 187 -5.08 -16.26 -11.59
CA ARG A 187 -3.96 -16.78 -12.38
C ARG A 187 -2.79 -17.22 -11.52
N HIS A 188 -2.75 -16.81 -10.25
CA HIS A 188 -1.61 -17.02 -9.35
C HIS A 188 -0.28 -16.57 -9.98
N LEU A 189 -0.32 -15.43 -10.68
CA LEU A 189 0.82 -14.86 -11.39
C LEU A 189 0.89 -13.34 -11.18
N ASP A 190 2.12 -12.85 -11.18
CA ASP A 190 2.44 -11.43 -11.12
C ASP A 190 2.64 -10.87 -12.52
N PHE A 191 1.96 -9.76 -12.82
CA PHE A 191 2.05 -9.04 -14.08
C PHE A 191 2.55 -7.63 -13.83
N TYR A 192 3.30 -7.07 -14.78
CA TYR A 192 3.69 -5.66 -14.73
C TYR A 192 3.48 -4.97 -16.07
N PHE A 193 3.24 -3.67 -15.99
CA PHE A 193 3.00 -2.79 -17.13
C PHE A 193 3.93 -1.59 -17.02
N ILE A 194 4.59 -1.24 -18.12
CA ILE A 194 5.46 -0.06 -18.19
C ILE A 194 4.72 1.04 -18.96
N GLY A 195 4.67 2.24 -18.40
CA GLY A 195 3.98 3.37 -19.02
C GLY A 195 4.44 4.73 -18.53
N ASN A 196 3.75 5.76 -19.01
CA ASN A 196 3.83 7.09 -18.43
C ASN A 196 2.77 7.23 -17.34
N TYR A 197 3.11 7.97 -16.28
CA TYR A 197 2.15 8.39 -15.27
C TYR A 197 1.85 9.86 -15.48
N GLU A 198 0.63 10.15 -15.91
CA GLU A 198 0.15 11.52 -16.07
C GLU A 198 -0.92 11.78 -15.02
N ASN A 199 -0.62 12.71 -14.11
CA ASN A 199 -1.60 13.24 -13.19
C ASN A 199 -2.47 14.20 -14.01
N ILE A 200 -3.57 13.69 -14.58
CA ILE A 200 -4.57 14.55 -15.22
C ILE A 200 -5.16 15.40 -14.10
N MET A 201 -4.64 16.62 -13.93
CA MET A 201 -5.34 17.65 -13.18
C MET A 201 -6.72 17.76 -13.83
N GLY A 202 -7.76 17.42 -13.08
CA GLY A 202 -9.12 17.38 -13.59
C GLY A 202 -9.39 18.64 -14.41
N MET A 203 -9.80 18.45 -15.66
CA MET A 203 -10.58 19.47 -16.34
C MET A 203 -11.84 19.63 -15.48
N GLY A 204 -11.87 20.72 -14.71
CA GLY A 204 -13.09 21.20 -14.07
C GLY A 204 -14.08 21.71 -15.11
#